data_AF-A0A319CS74-F1
#
_entry.id   AF-A0A319CS74-F1
#
_cell.length_a   1.000
_cell.length_b   1.000
_cell.length_c   1.000
_cell.angle_alpha   90.00
_cell.angle_beta   90.00
_cell.angle_gamma   90.00
#
_symmetry.space_group_name_H-M   'P 1'
#
loop_
_entity.id
_entity.type
_entity.pdbx_description
1 polymer ?
#
loop_
_entity_poly.entity_id
_entity_poly.type
_entity_poly.pdbx_seq_one_letter_code
_entity_poly.pdbx_strand_id
1 'polypeptide(L)'
;MAQSPPSITRSNLNNTIFTNLNSSDTIVRSTLDNVTVARSNPRVSGKITITRCTLSASALAHIDLTRCTFTNSTVASVRAVHVDAHKSEIADARLRRCTLSNATISNGCKISRSEARDSQVVDGCSVHRGAIEQSTVRGSAVRRANLVDCDVAGCVIVRTDFKGMVLRNGVWKNGRLVGRMGEGREVEVLRKGDGVMMEVPEMLETREPTVWMKEDGEESGMSEEDDAPPPYEP
;
A
#
# COMPACT_ATOMS: atom_id res chain seq x y z
N MET A 1 -5.85 21.51 35.60
CA MET A 1 -6.17 21.72 34.17
C MET A 1 -5.19 20.90 33.36
N ALA A 2 -5.65 19.99 32.50
CA ALA A 2 -4.76 19.34 31.54
C ALA A 2 -4.41 20.36 30.46
N GLN A 3 -3.11 20.58 30.21
CA GLN A 3 -2.70 21.35 29.04
C GLN A 3 -3.04 20.54 27.79
N SER A 4 -3.69 21.18 26.81
CA SER A 4 -3.86 20.60 25.48
C SER A 4 -2.47 20.31 24.89
N PRO A 5 -2.24 19.13 24.30
CA PRO A 5 -0.92 18.77 23.80
C PRO A 5 -0.49 19.67 22.64
N PRO A 6 0.81 19.75 22.32
CA PRO A 6 1.32 20.63 21.29
C PRO A 6 0.67 20.35 19.92
N SER A 7 0.11 21.39 19.31
CA SER A 7 -0.57 21.28 18.02
C SER A 7 -0.14 22.39 17.07
N ILE A 8 0.36 22.01 15.90
CA ILE A 8 0.62 22.93 14.79
C ILE A 8 -0.58 22.91 13.86
N THR A 9 -1.36 23.99 13.86
CA THR A 9 -2.62 24.07 13.10
C THR A 9 -2.63 25.23 12.11
N ARG A 10 -3.03 24.98 10.86
CA ARG A 10 -3.14 26.00 9.78
C ARG A 10 -1.83 26.76 9.52
N SER A 11 -0.70 26.06 9.58
CA SER A 11 0.63 26.64 9.38
C SER A 11 1.24 26.23 8.04
N ASN A 12 2.18 27.03 7.54
CA ASN A 12 3.06 26.65 6.43
C ASN A 12 4.46 26.40 7.03
N LEU A 13 4.95 25.17 6.87
CA LEU A 13 6.22 24.70 7.41
C LEU A 13 7.12 24.38 6.21
N ASN A 14 8.18 25.16 6.02
CA ASN A 14 9.10 25.02 4.91
C ASN A 14 10.49 24.66 5.46
N ASN A 15 11.21 23.75 4.80
CA ASN A 15 12.61 23.40 5.11
C ASN A 15 12.85 23.05 6.60
N THR A 16 11.87 22.41 7.24
CA THR A 16 11.83 22.20 8.69
C THR A 16 12.17 20.76 9.05
N ILE A 17 13.05 20.56 10.03
CA ILE A 17 13.34 19.23 10.59
C ILE A 17 12.74 19.15 11.99
N PHE A 18 11.80 18.24 12.17
CA PHE A 18 11.21 17.95 13.47
C PHE A 18 12.03 16.89 14.20
N THR A 19 12.71 17.32 15.27
CA THR A 19 13.33 16.44 16.26
C THR A 19 12.57 16.56 17.59
N ASN A 20 12.52 15.46 18.33
CA ASN A 20 11.87 15.31 19.64
C ASN A 20 10.34 15.45 19.68
N LEU A 21 9.64 15.17 18.57
CA LEU A 21 8.19 15.00 18.60
C LEU A 21 7.79 13.72 19.36
N ASN A 22 6.65 13.79 20.05
CA ASN A 22 6.06 12.73 20.86
C ASN A 22 4.65 12.35 20.35
N SER A 23 4.03 11.32 20.95
CA SER A 23 2.75 10.78 20.50
C SER A 23 1.52 11.64 20.80
N SER A 24 1.66 12.70 21.60
CA SER A 24 0.61 13.70 21.79
C SER A 24 0.69 14.86 20.79
N ASP A 25 1.82 15.02 20.09
CA ASP A 25 2.00 16.10 19.13
C ASP A 25 1.17 15.87 17.87
N THR A 26 0.55 16.95 17.39
CA THR A 26 -0.33 16.91 16.21
C THR A 26 0.00 18.00 15.20
N ILE A 27 -0.12 17.69 13.92
CA ILE A 27 -0.04 18.67 12.83
C ILE A 27 -1.33 18.60 12.00
N VAL A 28 -2.07 19.70 11.92
CA VAL A 28 -3.46 19.70 11.45
C VAL A 28 -3.74 20.83 10.45
N ARG A 29 -4.31 20.51 9.28
CA ARG A 29 -4.67 21.50 8.24
C ARG A 29 -3.51 22.41 7.80
N SER A 30 -2.30 21.86 7.73
CA SER A 30 -1.06 22.62 7.49
C SER A 30 -0.39 22.19 6.18
N THR A 31 0.44 23.07 5.63
CA THR A 31 1.31 22.79 4.47
C THR A 31 2.71 22.45 4.96
N LEU A 32 3.29 21.35 4.49
CA LEU A 32 4.63 20.90 4.85
C LEU A 32 5.47 20.75 3.57
N ASP A 33 6.36 21.69 3.29
CA ASP A 33 7.27 21.64 2.14
C ASP A 33 8.72 21.39 2.57
N ASN A 34 9.37 20.38 1.99
CA ASN A 34 10.71 19.97 2.37
C ASN A 34 10.86 19.75 3.90
N VAL A 35 9.90 19.05 4.49
CA VAL A 35 9.84 18.78 5.95
C VAL A 35 10.29 17.35 6.25
N THR A 36 11.15 17.20 7.25
CA THR A 36 11.57 15.89 7.76
C THR A 36 10.95 15.64 9.14
N VAL A 37 10.16 14.58 9.27
CA VAL A 37 9.66 14.05 10.53
C VAL A 37 10.25 12.66 10.74
N ALA A 38 11.35 12.58 11.50
CA ALA A 38 11.98 11.32 11.87
C ALA A 38 11.57 10.90 13.29
N ARG A 39 11.55 9.60 13.58
CA ARG A 39 11.33 9.12 14.96
C ARG A 39 12.50 9.52 15.84
N SER A 40 12.25 10.47 16.73
CA SER A 40 13.25 11.11 17.56
C SER A 40 13.64 10.35 18.82
N ASN A 41 12.77 9.47 19.34
CA ASN A 41 13.11 8.66 20.50
C ASN A 41 12.50 7.24 20.37
N PRO A 42 13.31 6.17 20.33
CA PRO A 42 12.81 4.79 20.29
C PRO A 42 12.16 4.36 21.62
N ARG A 43 12.44 5.05 22.73
CA ARG A 43 11.90 4.73 24.07
C ARG A 43 10.49 5.27 24.31
N VAL A 44 10.02 6.22 23.49
CA VAL A 44 8.65 6.75 23.58
C VAL A 44 7.72 5.90 22.70
N SER A 45 6.58 5.52 23.25
CA SER A 45 5.53 4.78 22.58
C SER A 45 4.48 5.70 21.94
N GLY A 46 3.90 5.23 20.84
CA GLY A 46 2.92 5.95 20.03
C GLY A 46 3.55 6.68 18.83
N LYS A 47 2.67 7.19 17.97
CA LYS A 47 3.01 7.83 16.69
C LYS A 47 2.47 9.26 16.66
N ILE A 48 3.16 10.15 15.97
CA ILE A 48 2.73 11.53 15.73
C ILE A 48 1.57 11.50 14.74
N THR A 49 0.54 12.32 14.96
CA THR A 49 -0.64 12.38 14.07
C THR A 49 -0.58 13.61 13.16
N ILE A 50 -0.58 13.38 11.85
CA ILE A 50 -0.69 14.43 10.82
C ILE A 50 -2.04 14.27 10.11
N THR A 51 -2.87 15.32 10.12
CA THR A 51 -4.26 15.25 9.66
C THR A 51 -4.68 16.43 8.77
N ARG A 52 -5.29 16.14 7.62
CA ARG A 52 -5.74 17.16 6.65
C ARG A 52 -4.61 18.07 6.14
N CYS A 53 -3.39 17.57 6.05
CA CYS A 53 -2.21 18.33 5.62
C CYS A 53 -1.85 18.05 4.16
N THR A 54 -1.26 19.04 3.50
CA THR A 54 -0.62 18.89 2.20
C THR A 54 0.89 18.81 2.42
N LEU A 55 1.55 17.80 1.84
CA LEU A 55 3.00 17.62 1.97
C LEU A 55 3.66 17.59 0.59
N SER A 56 4.81 18.25 0.46
CA SER A 56 5.66 18.23 -0.72
C SER A 56 7.12 18.02 -0.31
N ALA A 57 7.88 17.27 -1.12
CA ALA A 57 9.31 17.02 -0.92
C ALA A 57 9.70 16.53 0.50
N SER A 58 8.78 15.88 1.21
CA SER A 58 8.88 15.66 2.66
C SER A 58 9.20 14.20 2.99
N ALA A 59 9.98 14.00 4.06
CA ALA A 59 10.41 12.68 4.54
C ALA A 59 9.77 12.37 5.90
N LEU A 60 8.94 11.32 5.98
CA LEU A 60 8.14 11.02 7.17
C LEU A 60 8.34 9.57 7.63
N ALA A 61 8.72 9.36 8.89
CA ALA A 61 8.89 8.02 9.45
C ALA A 61 8.09 7.82 10.75
N HIS A 62 7.44 6.66 10.87
CA HIS A 62 6.72 6.23 12.07
C HIS A 62 5.55 7.14 12.52
N ILE A 63 4.84 7.75 11.57
CA ILE A 63 3.68 8.61 11.84
C ILE A 63 2.34 7.97 11.44
N ASP A 64 1.25 8.58 11.91
CA ASP A 64 -0.12 8.30 11.46
C ASP A 64 -0.64 9.47 10.62
N LEU A 65 -1.09 9.17 9.40
CA LEU A 65 -1.56 10.10 8.37
C LEU A 65 -3.06 9.91 8.13
N THR A 66 -3.85 10.97 8.23
CA THR A 66 -5.30 10.91 7.97
C THR A 66 -5.78 12.07 7.11
N ARG A 67 -6.45 11.79 5.98
CA ARG A 67 -7.00 12.83 5.08
C ARG A 67 -5.93 13.78 4.52
N CYS A 68 -4.70 13.31 4.34
CA CYS A 68 -3.58 14.10 3.84
C CYS A 68 -3.33 13.85 2.35
N THR A 69 -2.71 14.81 1.68
CA THR A 69 -2.20 14.67 0.31
C THR A 69 -0.69 14.83 0.35
N PHE A 70 0.08 13.93 -0.29
CA PHE A 70 1.53 14.09 -0.39
C PHE A 70 2.07 13.87 -1.81
N THR A 71 3.02 14.72 -2.20
CA THR A 71 3.65 14.74 -3.53
C THR A 71 5.17 14.72 -3.40
N ASN A 72 5.86 13.96 -4.25
CA ASN A 72 7.33 13.84 -4.25
C ASN A 72 7.91 13.55 -2.85
N SER A 73 7.23 12.74 -2.05
CA SER A 73 7.55 12.49 -0.63
C SER A 73 7.98 11.04 -0.40
N THR A 74 8.77 10.81 0.65
CA THR A 74 9.18 9.47 1.10
C THR A 74 8.56 9.20 2.47
N VAL A 75 7.74 8.15 2.59
CA VAL A 75 7.07 7.80 3.85
C VAL A 75 7.34 6.35 4.25
N ALA A 76 7.75 6.14 5.52
CA ALA A 76 8.19 4.85 6.03
C ALA A 76 7.54 4.47 7.38
N SER A 77 7.17 3.19 7.55
CA SER A 77 6.57 2.66 8.79
C SER A 77 5.29 3.40 9.23
N VAL A 78 4.54 3.96 8.28
CA VAL A 78 3.35 4.81 8.52
C VAL A 78 2.04 4.03 8.53
N ARG A 79 1.01 4.57 9.20
CA ARG A 79 -0.39 4.19 8.94
C ARG A 79 -1.03 5.35 8.18
N ALA A 80 -1.62 5.09 7.01
CA ALA A 80 -2.27 6.10 6.19
C ALA A 80 -3.73 5.73 5.95
N VAL A 81 -4.65 6.66 6.23
CA VAL A 81 -6.09 6.46 6.05
C VAL A 81 -6.70 7.64 5.28
N HIS A 82 -7.39 7.36 4.18
CA HIS A 82 -7.93 8.40 3.29
C HIS A 82 -6.83 9.36 2.80
N VAL A 83 -5.75 8.83 2.22
CA VAL A 83 -4.58 9.63 1.82
C VAL A 83 -4.37 9.56 0.31
N ASP A 84 -4.06 10.69 -0.30
CA ASP A 84 -3.73 10.79 -1.72
C ASP A 84 -2.20 10.98 -1.89
N ALA A 85 -1.56 10.05 -2.59
CA ALA A 85 -0.12 10.04 -2.83
C ALA A 85 0.17 10.22 -4.33
N HIS A 86 1.04 11.17 -4.68
CA HIS A 86 1.51 11.38 -6.05
C HIS A 86 3.05 11.32 -6.11
N LYS A 87 3.63 10.59 -7.07
CA LYS A 87 5.09 10.57 -7.33
C LYS A 87 5.93 10.32 -6.08
N SER A 88 5.50 9.41 -5.21
CA SER A 88 6.01 9.27 -3.85
C SER A 88 6.42 7.84 -3.53
N GLU A 89 7.36 7.69 -2.60
CA GLU A 89 7.90 6.42 -2.13
C GLU A 89 7.27 6.03 -0.79
N ILE A 90 6.82 4.78 -0.69
CA ILE A 90 6.04 4.28 0.46
C ILE A 90 6.59 2.91 0.87
N ALA A 91 7.10 2.80 2.09
CA ALA A 91 7.71 1.57 2.62
C ALA A 91 7.14 1.19 4.00
N ASP A 92 7.00 -0.12 4.28
CA ASP A 92 6.53 -0.65 5.58
C ASP A 92 5.20 0.00 6.08
N ALA A 93 4.33 0.37 5.14
CA ALA A 93 3.14 1.16 5.42
C ALA A 93 1.85 0.33 5.48
N ARG A 94 0.90 0.77 6.31
CA ARG A 94 -0.50 0.30 6.26
C ARG A 94 -1.36 1.37 5.61
N LEU A 95 -1.82 1.14 4.38
CA LEU A 95 -2.60 2.05 3.56
C LEU A 95 -4.07 1.58 3.51
N ARG A 96 -5.01 2.45 3.89
CA ARG A 96 -6.45 2.15 3.88
C ARG A 96 -7.25 3.27 3.22
N ARG A 97 -8.03 2.94 2.19
CA ARG A 97 -8.84 3.91 1.42
C ARG A 97 -8.00 5.06 0.85
N CYS A 98 -6.80 4.74 0.36
CA CYS A 98 -5.86 5.70 -0.22
C CYS A 98 -5.92 5.71 -1.76
N THR A 99 -5.55 6.83 -2.36
CA THR A 99 -5.34 6.97 -3.81
C THR A 99 -3.85 7.10 -4.07
N LEU A 100 -3.26 6.21 -4.85
CA LEU A 100 -1.82 6.17 -5.10
C LEU A 100 -1.59 6.37 -6.60
N SER A 101 -0.76 7.34 -7.00
CA SER A 101 -0.54 7.66 -8.40
C SER A 101 0.94 7.93 -8.68
N ASN A 102 1.50 7.30 -9.71
CA ASN A 102 2.94 7.39 -10.01
C ASN A 102 3.83 7.03 -8.81
N ALA A 103 3.36 6.18 -7.89
CA ALA A 103 4.00 5.93 -6.60
C ALA A 103 4.76 4.60 -6.58
N THR A 104 5.80 4.51 -5.76
CA THR A 104 6.54 3.27 -5.50
C THR A 104 6.17 2.77 -4.11
N ILE A 105 5.58 1.58 -4.02
CA ILE A 105 5.14 0.94 -2.78
C ILE A 105 5.91 -0.36 -2.59
N SER A 106 6.68 -0.48 -1.51
CA SER A 106 7.65 -1.56 -1.29
C SER A 106 7.71 -2.02 0.18
N ASN A 107 8.62 -2.95 0.50
CA ASN A 107 8.90 -3.41 1.85
C ASN A 107 7.65 -3.88 2.62
N GLY A 108 6.88 -4.80 2.04
CA GLY A 108 5.79 -5.48 2.74
C GLY A 108 4.56 -4.65 3.07
N CYS A 109 4.32 -3.51 2.40
CA CYS A 109 3.15 -2.66 2.67
C CYS A 109 1.83 -3.45 2.63
N LYS A 110 0.87 -3.06 3.48
CA LYS A 110 -0.50 -3.57 3.50
C LYS A 110 -1.45 -2.54 2.89
N ILE A 111 -1.98 -2.83 1.72
CA ILE A 111 -2.82 -1.96 0.89
C ILE A 111 -4.26 -2.49 0.94
N SER A 112 -5.20 -1.71 1.48
CA SER A 112 -6.57 -2.15 1.72
C SER A 112 -7.61 -1.14 1.23
N ARG A 113 -8.60 -1.59 0.44
CA ARG A 113 -9.66 -0.73 -0.13
C ARG A 113 -9.13 0.54 -0.81
N SER A 114 -7.96 0.44 -1.44
CA SER A 114 -7.19 1.57 -1.99
C SER A 114 -7.00 1.40 -3.49
N GLU A 115 -6.72 2.50 -4.17
CA GLU A 115 -6.53 2.56 -5.62
C GLU A 115 -5.07 2.90 -5.95
N ALA A 116 -4.50 2.27 -6.96
CA ALA A 116 -3.14 2.54 -7.44
C ALA A 116 -3.11 2.66 -8.96
N ARG A 117 -2.61 3.79 -9.48
CA ARG A 117 -2.49 4.07 -10.93
C ARG A 117 -1.06 4.42 -11.31
N ASP A 118 -0.58 3.97 -12.46
CA ASP A 118 0.76 4.29 -12.99
C ASP A 118 1.90 4.01 -11.99
N SER A 119 1.71 3.05 -11.08
CA SER A 119 2.50 2.86 -9.86
C SER A 119 3.31 1.56 -9.89
N GLN A 120 4.20 1.37 -8.90
CA GLN A 120 4.97 0.15 -8.69
C GLN A 120 4.59 -0.45 -7.32
N VAL A 121 4.09 -1.69 -7.27
CA VAL A 121 3.78 -2.41 -6.02
C VAL A 121 4.67 -3.64 -5.94
N VAL A 122 5.70 -3.60 -5.09
CA VAL A 122 6.84 -4.53 -5.13
C VAL A 122 7.18 -5.08 -3.74
N ASP A 123 8.19 -5.96 -3.66
CA ASP A 123 8.85 -6.38 -2.41
C ASP A 123 7.91 -6.87 -1.30
N GLY A 124 7.10 -7.88 -1.61
CA GLY A 124 6.27 -8.57 -0.60
C GLY A 124 5.00 -7.82 -0.19
N CYS A 125 4.60 -6.77 -0.90
CA CYS A 125 3.37 -6.03 -0.60
C CYS A 125 2.12 -6.92 -0.64
N SER A 126 1.07 -6.49 0.06
CA SER A 126 -0.23 -7.17 0.09
C SER A 126 -1.38 -6.22 -0.24
N VAL A 127 -2.27 -6.66 -1.12
CA VAL A 127 -3.38 -5.87 -1.66
C VAL A 127 -4.69 -6.59 -1.36
N HIS A 128 -5.63 -5.91 -0.71
CA HIS A 128 -6.94 -6.45 -0.34
C HIS A 128 -8.09 -5.51 -0.72
N ARG A 129 -9.04 -5.98 -1.56
CA ARG A 129 -10.20 -5.18 -2.01
C ARG A 129 -9.82 -3.85 -2.66
N GLY A 130 -8.66 -3.77 -3.33
CA GLY A 130 -8.19 -2.58 -4.02
C GLY A 130 -8.41 -2.63 -5.53
N ALA A 131 -8.10 -1.53 -6.21
CA ALA A 131 -7.98 -1.47 -7.67
C ALA A 131 -6.56 -1.05 -8.04
N ILE A 132 -5.97 -1.70 -9.05
CA ILE A 132 -4.66 -1.31 -9.58
C ILE A 132 -4.76 -1.20 -11.11
N GLU A 133 -4.37 -0.07 -11.66
CA GLU A 133 -4.44 0.23 -13.09
C GLU A 133 -3.06 0.68 -13.63
N GLN A 134 -2.70 0.26 -14.85
CA GLN A 134 -1.51 0.71 -15.58
C GLN A 134 -0.20 0.64 -14.76
N SER A 135 -0.08 -0.34 -13.87
CA SER A 135 0.96 -0.42 -12.84
C SER A 135 1.78 -1.70 -12.94
N THR A 136 2.96 -1.70 -12.33
CA THR A 136 3.76 -2.93 -12.13
C THR A 136 3.40 -3.53 -10.77
N VAL A 137 3.18 -4.85 -10.69
CA VAL A 137 3.01 -5.57 -9.41
C VAL A 137 3.97 -6.76 -9.35
N ARG A 138 4.90 -6.79 -8.40
CA ARG A 138 5.93 -7.85 -8.32
C ARG A 138 6.05 -8.44 -6.92
N GLY A 139 6.25 -9.76 -6.85
CA GLY A 139 6.51 -10.47 -5.58
C GLY A 139 5.42 -10.29 -4.50
N SER A 140 4.19 -9.98 -4.89
CA SER A 140 3.15 -9.43 -3.99
C SER A 140 1.89 -10.30 -3.91
N ALA A 141 1.13 -10.13 -2.82
CA ALA A 141 -0.17 -10.74 -2.58
C ALA A 141 -1.29 -9.88 -3.15
N VAL A 142 -2.19 -10.43 -3.97
CA VAL A 142 -3.36 -9.68 -4.47
C VAL A 142 -4.65 -10.47 -4.26
N ARG A 143 -5.46 -10.04 -3.30
CA ARG A 143 -6.68 -10.73 -2.87
C ARG A 143 -7.94 -9.86 -3.05
N ARG A 144 -8.97 -10.40 -3.73
CA ARG A 144 -10.27 -9.72 -3.92
C ARG A 144 -10.16 -8.33 -4.59
N ALA A 145 -9.20 -8.14 -5.49
CA ALA A 145 -8.92 -6.85 -6.12
C ALA A 145 -9.41 -6.79 -7.58
N ASN A 146 -9.24 -5.64 -8.24
CA ASN A 146 -9.32 -5.49 -9.69
C ASN A 146 -7.95 -5.05 -10.23
N LEU A 147 -7.46 -5.67 -11.31
CA LEU A 147 -6.19 -5.34 -11.97
C LEU A 147 -6.43 -5.05 -13.46
N VAL A 148 -6.03 -3.85 -13.91
CA VAL A 148 -6.28 -3.36 -15.29
C VAL A 148 -4.99 -2.90 -15.95
N ASP A 149 -4.63 -3.46 -17.10
CA ASP A 149 -3.44 -3.08 -17.89
C ASP A 149 -2.10 -3.11 -17.12
N CYS A 150 -1.95 -4.00 -16.13
CA CYS A 150 -0.77 -4.13 -15.28
C CYS A 150 0.28 -5.15 -15.77
N ASP A 151 1.57 -4.90 -15.52
CA ASP A 151 2.67 -5.88 -15.64
C ASP A 151 2.88 -6.59 -14.30
N VAL A 152 2.58 -7.89 -14.23
CA VAL A 152 2.54 -8.61 -12.96
C VAL A 152 3.40 -9.86 -12.98
N ALA A 153 4.38 -9.93 -12.08
CA ALA A 153 5.37 -11.01 -12.05
C ALA A 153 5.57 -11.61 -10.66
N GLY A 154 5.51 -12.94 -10.56
CA GLY A 154 5.77 -13.68 -9.33
C GLY A 154 4.83 -13.32 -8.18
N CYS A 155 3.56 -13.07 -8.49
CA CYS A 155 2.53 -12.66 -7.53
C CYS A 155 1.54 -13.80 -7.26
N VAL A 156 0.97 -13.83 -6.05
CA VAL A 156 -0.14 -14.74 -5.74
C VAL A 156 -1.44 -13.97 -5.85
N ILE A 157 -2.32 -14.39 -6.76
CA ILE A 157 -3.53 -13.66 -7.13
C ILE A 157 -4.77 -14.51 -6.81
N VAL A 158 -5.61 -14.06 -5.87
CA VAL A 158 -6.71 -14.86 -5.33
C VAL A 158 -8.04 -14.11 -5.33
N ARG A 159 -9.05 -14.67 -6.01
CA ARG A 159 -10.40 -14.07 -6.17
C ARG A 159 -10.35 -12.62 -6.71
N THR A 160 -9.41 -12.33 -7.60
CA THR A 160 -9.13 -10.99 -8.14
C THR A 160 -9.48 -10.99 -9.62
N ASP A 161 -10.19 -9.95 -10.07
CA ASP A 161 -10.53 -9.76 -11.48
C ASP A 161 -9.35 -9.13 -12.23
N PHE A 162 -9.15 -9.52 -13.48
CA PHE A 162 -8.06 -9.01 -14.30
C PHE A 162 -8.38 -8.82 -15.78
N LYS A 163 -7.97 -7.68 -16.33
CA LYS A 163 -8.17 -7.29 -17.75
C LYS A 163 -6.93 -6.56 -18.28
N GLY A 164 -6.52 -6.79 -19.53
CA GLY A 164 -5.42 -6.04 -20.15
C GLY A 164 -4.01 -6.47 -19.69
N MET A 165 -3.90 -7.46 -18.80
CA MET A 165 -2.67 -7.73 -18.05
C MET A 165 -1.60 -8.52 -18.81
N VAL A 166 -0.36 -8.33 -18.37
CA VAL A 166 0.79 -9.22 -18.59
C VAL A 166 0.96 -10.05 -17.33
N LEU A 167 0.76 -11.38 -17.38
CA LEU A 167 0.93 -12.26 -16.22
C LEU A 167 2.18 -13.13 -16.39
N ARG A 168 3.18 -12.95 -15.52
CA ARG A 168 4.48 -13.66 -15.56
C ARG A 168 4.69 -14.54 -14.32
N ASN A 169 5.06 -15.79 -14.58
CA ASN A 169 5.60 -16.79 -13.67
C ASN A 169 4.71 -17.11 -12.46
N GLY A 170 3.42 -17.40 -12.70
CA GLY A 170 2.48 -17.87 -11.65
C GLY A 170 2.14 -16.82 -10.57
N VAL A 171 1.18 -17.05 -9.67
CA VAL A 171 0.17 -18.13 -9.56
C VAL A 171 -1.18 -17.54 -9.10
N TRP A 172 -2.29 -17.84 -9.80
CA TRP A 172 -3.52 -17.03 -9.82
C TRP A 172 -4.82 -17.88 -9.86
N LYS A 173 -5.70 -17.96 -8.84
CA LYS A 173 -7.03 -18.62 -8.99
C LYS A 173 -8.16 -17.88 -8.22
N ASN A 174 -9.41 -17.85 -8.69
CA ASN A 174 -9.96 -18.45 -9.91
C ASN A 174 -9.91 -17.51 -11.12
N GLY A 175 -8.98 -17.78 -12.06
CA GLY A 175 -8.86 -17.04 -13.33
C GLY A 175 -8.03 -17.63 -14.49
N ARG A 176 -7.30 -18.77 -14.47
CA ARG A 176 -6.99 -19.79 -13.45
C ARG A 176 -5.59 -20.40 -13.70
N LEU A 177 -4.53 -20.01 -12.97
CA LEU A 177 -3.37 -20.89 -12.79
C LEU A 177 -2.55 -20.88 -11.47
N VAL A 178 -2.65 -21.95 -10.65
CA VAL A 178 -1.81 -22.16 -9.45
C VAL A 178 -0.66 -23.19 -9.60
N GLY A 179 0.09 -23.13 -10.69
CA GLY A 179 1.52 -23.49 -10.69
C GLY A 179 2.27 -22.49 -11.56
N ARG A 180 3.51 -22.06 -11.27
CA ARG A 180 4.51 -22.48 -10.27
C ARG A 180 5.36 -21.26 -9.88
N MET A 181 6.13 -21.30 -8.78
CA MET A 181 7.14 -20.27 -8.46
C MET A 181 8.42 -20.85 -7.80
N GLY A 182 9.07 -21.77 -8.53
CA GLY A 182 10.31 -22.47 -8.14
C GLY A 182 10.26 -23.92 -8.65
N GLU A 183 11.29 -24.52 -9.26
CA GLU A 183 12.49 -23.97 -9.94
C GLU A 183 12.46 -24.25 -11.47
N GLY A 184 13.31 -23.59 -12.25
CA GLY A 184 13.32 -23.68 -13.73
C GLY A 184 12.25 -22.83 -14.43
N ARG A 185 12.05 -21.59 -13.96
CA ARG A 185 10.87 -20.75 -14.19
C ARG A 185 10.58 -20.39 -15.66
N GLU A 186 9.45 -20.87 -16.16
CA GLU A 186 8.63 -20.17 -17.15
C GLU A 186 7.12 -20.36 -16.88
N VAL A 187 6.41 -19.23 -16.87
CA VAL A 187 5.01 -19.03 -17.24
C VAL A 187 4.99 -17.59 -17.77
N GLU A 188 4.42 -17.31 -18.93
CA GLU A 188 4.02 -15.94 -19.30
C GLU A 188 2.80 -16.05 -20.19
N VAL A 189 1.72 -15.34 -19.86
CA VAL A 189 0.69 -15.07 -20.87
C VAL A 189 0.07 -13.68 -20.66
N LEU A 190 -0.09 -12.95 -21.75
CA LEU A 190 -0.79 -11.67 -21.81
C LEU A 190 -2.28 -11.87 -22.05
N ARG A 191 -3.09 -10.83 -21.80
CA ARG A 191 -4.18 -10.52 -22.72
C ARG A 191 -4.58 -9.04 -22.80
N LYS A 192 -4.33 -8.41 -23.95
CA LYS A 192 -4.65 -7.00 -24.21
C LYS A 192 -5.77 -6.83 -25.26
N GLY A 193 -6.99 -7.24 -24.86
CA GLY A 193 -8.25 -6.73 -25.43
C GLY A 193 -8.94 -7.52 -26.56
N ASP A 194 -8.45 -8.69 -26.96
CA ASP A 194 -8.53 -9.14 -28.36
C ASP A 194 -8.98 -10.63 -28.61
N GLY A 195 -9.78 -11.26 -27.73
CA GLY A 195 -10.44 -12.59 -27.98
C GLY A 195 -9.67 -13.92 -28.32
N VAL A 196 -8.69 -14.37 -27.53
CA VAL A 196 -7.87 -15.62 -27.63
C VAL A 196 -7.45 -16.03 -26.19
N MET A 197 -7.26 -17.32 -25.92
CA MET A 197 -7.18 -17.88 -24.55
C MET A 197 -5.77 -17.96 -23.93
N MET A 198 -5.74 -18.07 -22.59
CA MET A 198 -4.72 -18.86 -21.88
C MET A 198 -5.27 -20.28 -21.71
N GLU A 199 -4.52 -21.28 -22.19
CA GLU A 199 -4.70 -22.68 -21.79
C GLU A 199 -3.40 -23.17 -21.14
N VAL A 200 -3.45 -24.21 -20.30
CA VAL A 200 -2.39 -24.41 -19.30
C VAL A 200 -1.98 -25.88 -19.06
N PRO A 201 -0.67 -26.22 -18.97
CA PRO A 201 -0.18 -27.59 -19.19
C PRO A 201 -0.24 -28.56 -17.99
N GLU A 202 0.06 -29.83 -18.30
CA GLU A 202 -0.41 -31.04 -17.60
C GLU A 202 0.15 -31.35 -16.20
N MET A 203 1.36 -30.89 -15.83
CA MET A 203 1.80 -30.95 -14.43
C MET A 203 2.43 -29.64 -13.98
N LEU A 204 1.89 -29.11 -12.89
CA LEU A 204 2.19 -27.77 -12.40
C LEU A 204 2.21 -27.72 -10.87
N GLU A 205 3.39 -27.37 -10.40
CA GLU A 205 3.96 -27.68 -9.08
C GLU A 205 5.30 -26.89 -9.03
N THR A 206 5.85 -26.46 -7.90
CA THR A 206 5.26 -26.34 -6.56
C THR A 206 6.05 -25.34 -5.73
N ARG A 207 5.36 -24.29 -5.24
CA ARG A 207 5.73 -23.53 -4.02
C ARG A 207 7.11 -22.83 -4.12
N GLU A 208 7.58 -22.00 -3.19
CA GLU A 208 7.03 -21.48 -1.93
C GLU A 208 6.81 -19.94 -1.98
N PRO A 209 5.69 -19.44 -2.52
CA PRO A 209 5.28 -18.05 -2.24
C PRO A 209 4.66 -17.91 -0.85
N THR A 210 5.51 -18.11 0.17
CA THR A 210 5.18 -18.24 1.60
C THR A 210 4.06 -19.25 1.90
N VAL A 211 4.15 -20.45 1.30
CA VAL A 211 3.10 -21.48 1.12
C VAL A 211 1.83 -20.92 0.49
N TRP A 212 1.96 -20.35 -0.72
CA TRP A 212 0.87 -19.67 -1.44
C TRP A 212 0.12 -18.63 -0.58
N MET A 213 0.83 -18.03 0.38
CA MET A 213 0.39 -17.02 1.34
C MET A 213 -0.66 -17.48 2.36
N LYS A 214 -0.59 -18.76 2.76
CA LYS A 214 -1.15 -19.42 3.96
C LYS A 214 -2.55 -19.02 4.46
N GLU A 215 -3.51 -19.94 4.52
CA GLU A 215 -3.62 -21.16 3.68
C GLU A 215 -3.64 -20.82 2.18
N ASP A 216 -4.03 -19.62 1.72
CA ASP A 216 -5.36 -18.96 1.64
C ASP A 216 -6.34 -18.62 2.79
N GLY A 217 -6.21 -19.11 4.03
CA GLY A 217 -7.18 -18.89 5.11
C GLY A 217 -6.61 -18.77 6.54
N GLU A 218 -6.28 -17.56 6.98
CA GLU A 218 -6.40 -17.15 8.39
C GLU A 218 -6.92 -15.70 8.46
N GLU A 219 -7.82 -15.42 9.41
CA GLU A 219 -8.33 -14.07 9.73
C GLU A 219 -7.25 -13.19 10.39
N SER A 220 -6.23 -12.82 9.63
CA SER A 220 -5.02 -12.19 10.17
C SER A 220 -4.99 -10.65 10.02
N GLY A 221 -5.73 -9.98 10.91
CA GLY A 221 -5.24 -8.70 11.46
C GLY A 221 -5.81 -7.40 10.88
N MET A 222 -7.05 -7.42 10.38
CA MET A 222 -7.94 -6.26 10.47
C MET A 222 -9.21 -6.76 11.16
N SER A 223 -9.37 -6.49 12.45
CA SER A 223 -10.61 -6.80 13.17
C SER A 223 -11.77 -6.05 12.53
N GLU A 224 -12.98 -6.59 12.60
CA GLU A 224 -14.18 -5.91 12.08
C GLU A 224 -14.43 -4.57 12.80
N GLU A 225 -13.83 -4.38 13.99
CA GLU A 225 -13.75 -3.11 14.72
C GLU A 225 -13.09 -1.98 13.91
N ASP A 226 -12.05 -2.27 13.11
CA ASP A 226 -11.43 -1.30 12.18
C ASP A 226 -12.35 -0.96 10.98
N ASP A 227 -13.46 -1.70 10.81
CA ASP A 227 -14.45 -1.49 9.75
C ASP A 227 -15.72 -0.77 10.20
N ALA A 228 -15.81 -0.42 11.49
CA ALA A 228 -16.80 0.52 11.97
C ALA A 228 -16.71 1.85 11.17
N PRO A 229 -17.84 2.46 10.78
CA PRO A 229 -17.82 3.87 10.40
C PRO A 229 -17.28 4.69 11.58
N PRO A 230 -16.56 5.81 11.34
CA PRO A 230 -16.20 6.70 12.44
C PRO A 230 -17.47 7.10 13.19
N PRO A 231 -17.46 7.21 14.53
CA PRO A 231 -18.63 7.60 15.28
C PRO A 231 -19.16 8.92 14.73
N TYR A 232 -20.44 8.93 14.37
CA TYR A 232 -21.14 10.16 14.05
C TYR A 232 -21.30 10.96 15.35
N GLU A 233 -20.38 11.89 15.58
CA GLU A 233 -20.65 13.00 16.49
C GLU A 233 -21.65 13.96 15.80
N PRO A 234 -22.78 14.30 16.45
CA PRO A 234 -23.77 15.24 15.93
C PRO A 234 -23.30 16.71 15.96
#